data_AF-A0A969G8Q4-F1
#
_entry.id   AF-A0A969G8Q4-F1
#
_cell.length_a   1.000
_cell.length_b   1.000
_cell.length_c   1.000
_cell.angle_alpha   90.00
_cell.angle_beta   90.00
_cell.angle_gamma   90.00
#
_symmetry.space_group_name_H-M   'P 1'
#
loop_
_entity.id
_entity.type
_entity.pdbx_description
1 polymer ?
#
loop_
_entity_poly.entity_id
_entity_poly.type
_entity_poly.pdbx_seq_one_letter_code
_entity_poly.pdbx_strand_id
1 'polypeptide(L)' 'MSENDDAQRYAIYQKMDAILIDEAPVIFLFYDESSRFAKADIEGLSRNALNLLPLKRRTKRNENKNCGLSVKQRLNT' A
#
# COMPACT_ATOMS: atom_id res chain seq x y z
N MET A 1 -27.74 5.40 2.84
CA MET A 1 -27.05 4.36 2.04
C MET A 1 -27.34 3.01 2.69
N SER A 2 -28.27 2.24 2.13
CA SER A 2 -28.80 1.01 2.74
C SER A 2 -29.01 -0.09 1.70
N GLU A 3 -28.19 -0.10 0.65
CA GLU A 3 -28.27 -1.16 -0.36
C GLU A 3 -27.28 -2.26 0.01
N ASN A 4 -27.80 -3.43 0.39
CA ASN A 4 -27.00 -4.61 0.77
C ASN A 4 -26.62 -5.48 -0.43
N ASP A 5 -27.24 -5.24 -1.59
CA ASP A 5 -26.94 -5.97 -2.82
C ASP A 5 -25.76 -5.33 -3.56
N ASP A 6 -24.69 -6.11 -3.70
CA ASP A 6 -23.45 -5.66 -4.31
C ASP A 6 -23.64 -5.25 -5.78
N ALA A 7 -24.50 -5.95 -6.53
CA ALA A 7 -24.73 -5.69 -7.95
C ALA A 7 -25.35 -4.31 -8.19
N GLN A 8 -26.36 -3.95 -7.40
CA GLN A 8 -26.99 -2.63 -7.47
C GLN A 8 -26.05 -1.52 -7.01
N ARG A 9 -25.20 -1.79 -6.01
CA ARG A 9 -24.20 -0.83 -5.55
C ARG A 9 -23.19 -0.47 -6.66
N TYR A 10 -22.73 -1.45 -7.44
CA TYR A 10 -21.86 -1.18 -8.60
C TYR A 10 -22.54 -0.33 -9.67
N ALA A 11 -23.80 -0.62 -9.99
CA ALA A 11 -24.55 0.15 -10.99
C ALA A 11 -24.74 1.62 -10.57
N ILE A 12 -24.93 1.88 -9.27
CA ILE A 12 -25.05 3.25 -8.74
C ILE A 12 -23.70 3.98 -8.79
N TYR A 13 -22.60 3.31 -8.43
CA TYR A 13 -21.26 3.90 -8.55
C TYR A 13 -20.88 4.23 -9.99
N GLN A 14 -21.22 3.36 -10.95
CA GLN A 14 -21.00 3.64 -12.37
C GLN A 14 -21.78 4.86 -12.87
N LYS A 15 -23.04 5.02 -12.46
CA LYS A 15 -23.83 6.21 -12.82
C LYS A 15 -23.24 7.48 -12.23
N MET A 16 -22.75 7.41 -11.00
CA MET A 16 -22.10 8.54 -10.34
C MET A 16 -20.79 8.92 -11.03
N ASP A 17 -19.97 7.93 -11.41
CA ASP A 17 -18.72 8.16 -12.14
C ASP A 17 -18.97 8.79 -13.51
N ALA A 18 -20.03 8.40 -14.22
CA ALA A 18 -20.41 8.99 -15.49
C ALA A 18 -20.75 10.49 -15.37
N ILE A 19 -21.48 10.88 -14.32
CA ILE A 19 -21.81 12.28 -14.04
C ILE A 19 -20.54 13.07 -13.69
N LEU A 20 -19.64 12.49 -12.89
CA LEU A 20 -18.37 13.12 -12.53
C LEU A 20 -17.50 13.40 -13.76
N ILE A 21 -17.43 12.47 -14.71
CA ILE A 21 -16.65 12.64 -15.96
C ILE A 21 -17.26 13.76 -16.84
N ASP A 22 -18.59 13.85 -16.89
CA ASP A 22 -19.30 14.85 -17.70
C ASP A 22 -19.16 16.27 -17.12
N GLU A 23 -19.31 16.41 -15.80
CA GLU A 23 -19.26 17.71 -15.11
C GLU A 23 -17.83 18.23 -14.87
N ALA A 24 -16.86 17.34 -14.67
CA ALA A 24 -15.47 17.70 -14.41
C ALA A 24 -14.51 16.81 -15.22
N PRO A 25 -13.92 17.30 -16.34
CA PRO A 25 -12.98 16.53 -17.14
C PRO A 25 -11.65 16.37 -16.39
N VAL A 26 -11.60 15.44 -15.43
CA VAL A 26 -10.41 15.08 -14.67
C VAL A 26 -9.72 13.91 -15.37
N ILE A 27 -8.50 14.15 -15.85
CA ILE A 27 -7.67 13.11 -16.46
C ILE A 27 -6.86 12.43 -15.36
N PHE A 28 -7.15 11.16 -15.09
CA PHE A 28 -6.32 10.34 -14.20
C PHE A 28 -5.00 10.03 -14.91
N LEU A 29 -3.92 10.72 -14.51
CA LEU A 29 -2.61 10.53 -15.11
C LEU A 29 -1.91 9.27 -14.56
N PHE A 30 -1.89 9.11 -13.23
CA PHE A 30 -1.22 7.98 -12.56
C PHE A 30 -1.87 7.66 -11.21
N TYR A 31 -1.82 6.38 -10.84
CA TYR A 31 -2.09 5.95 -9.47
C TYR A 31 -0.83 6.12 -8.60
N ASP A 32 -1.01 6.51 -7.34
CA ASP A 32 0.06 6.59 -6.34
C ASP A 32 0.61 5.18 -6.03
N GLU A 33 1.90 4.96 -6.33
CA GLU A 33 2.66 3.84 -5.79
C GLU A 33 3.56 4.31 -4.64
N SER A 34 3.31 3.74 -3.45
CA SER A 34 4.10 4.06 -2.26
C SER A 34 5.30 3.12 -2.06
N SER A 35 6.50 3.70 -2.15
CA SER A 35 7.75 3.07 -1.72
C SER A 35 8.07 3.45 -0.28
N ARG A 36 8.41 2.47 0.57
CA ARG A 36 8.77 2.71 1.98
C ARG A 36 10.18 2.24 2.27
N PHE A 37 11.04 3.16 2.66
CA PHE A 37 12.40 2.87 3.11
C PHE A 37 12.42 2.80 4.64
N ALA A 38 12.86 1.67 5.18
CA ALA A 38 13.05 1.47 6.62
C ALA A 38 14.45 0.90 6.87
N LYS A 39 15.01 1.20 8.05
CA LYS A 39 16.24 0.54 8.50
C LYS A 39 15.96 -0.95 8.72
N ALA A 40 16.92 -1.80 8.37
CA ALA A 40 16.81 -3.26 8.52
C ALA A 40 16.47 -3.69 9.95
N ASP A 41 16.89 -2.91 10.94
CA ASP A 41 16.70 -3.16 12.36
C ASP A 41 15.26 -2.87 12.85
N ILE A 42 14.38 -2.32 12.00
CA ILE A 42 13.00 -1.97 12.38
C ILE A 42 12.07 -3.13 12.07
N GLU A 43 11.50 -3.71 13.12
CA GLU A 43 10.57 -4.82 12.98
C GLU A 43 9.10 -4.38 13.04
N GLY A 44 8.29 -5.16 12.34
CA GLY A 44 6.84 -5.07 12.38
C GLY A 44 6.21 -4.22 11.28
N LEU A 45 6.96 -3.43 10.49
CA LEU A 45 6.39 -2.49 9.51
C LEU A 45 5.55 -3.20 8.43
N SER A 46 4.24 -3.35 8.67
CA SER A 46 3.30 -3.97 7.74
C SER A 46 2.76 -2.94 6.73
N ARG A 47 2.50 -3.41 5.51
CA ARG A 47 1.79 -2.63 4.49
C ARG A 47 0.29 -2.64 4.79
N ASN A 48 -0.38 -1.52 4.61
CA ASN A 48 -1.83 -1.36 4.75
C ASN A 48 -2.38 -0.87 3.41
N ALA A 49 -3.59 -1.32 3.03
CA ALA A 49 -4.31 -0.84 1.85
C ALA A 49 -4.57 0.67 1.89
N LEU A 50 -4.72 1.23 3.09
CA LEU A 50 -4.85 2.68 3.30
C LEU A 50 -3.50 3.42 3.38
N ASN A 51 -2.38 2.74 3.13
CA ASN A 51 -1.02 3.28 3.27
C ASN A 51 -0.76 3.98 4.63
N LEU A 52 -1.44 3.57 5.71
CA LEU A 52 -1.19 4.10 7.04
C LEU A 52 0.09 3.52 7.66
N LEU A 53 0.81 4.30 8.48
CA LEU A 53 1.97 3.84 9.25
C LEU A 53 1.58 3.61 10.72
N PRO A 54 1.12 2.41 11.11
CA PRO A 54 0.87 2.13 12.51
C PRO A 54 2.20 1.96 13.26
N LEU A 55 2.48 2.88 14.20
CA LEU A 55 3.71 2.90 15.00
C LEU A 55 3.57 2.23 16.39
N LYS A 56 2.35 1.83 16.77
CA LYS A 56 2.02 1.34 18.12
C LYS A 56 2.76 0.06 18.55
N ARG A 57 3.23 -0.76 17.61
CA ARG A 57 3.89 -2.06 17.87
C ARG A 57 5.15 -2.20 17.01
N ARG A 58 6.02 -1.17 17.03
CA ARG A 58 7.29 -1.20 16.32
C ARG A 58 8.41 -1.33 17.33
N THR A 59 9.29 -2.29 17.11
CA THR A 59 10.46 -2.55 17.94
C THR A 59 11.70 -2.39 17.08
N LYS A 60 12.74 -1.78 17.66
CA LYS A 60 14.07 -1.78 17.07
C LYS A 60 14.80 -3.01 17.58
N ARG A 61 15.32 -3.85 16.68
CA ARG A 61 16.24 -4.92 17.03
C ARG A 61 17.54 -4.27 17.54
N ASN A 62 17.90 -4.51 18.79
CA ASN A 62 19.18 -4.06 19.34
C ASN A 62 20.28 -5.03 18.88
N GLU A 63 21.14 -4.60 17.97
CA GLU A 63 22.22 -5.43 17.45
C GLU A 63 23.53 -5.21 18.24
N ASN A 64 23.92 -6.21 19.05
CA ASN A 64 25.33 -6.40 19.40
C ASN A 64 26.03 -7.02 18.19
N LYS A 65 26.97 -6.29 17.58
CA LYS A 65 27.60 -6.67 16.30
C LYS A 65 28.49 -7.91 16.45
N ASN A 66 28.10 -8.99 15.77
CA ASN A 66 29.02 -9.96 15.16
C ASN A 66 28.39 -10.39 13.83
N CYS A 67 28.51 -9.52 12.83
CA CYS A 67 27.96 -9.75 11.51
C CYS A 67 28.96 -10.58 10.69
N GLY A 68 28.76 -11.89 10.68
CA GLY A 68 29.41 -12.81 9.74
C GLY A 68 28.81 -12.61 8.35
N LEU A 69 29.68 -12.38 7.36
CA LEU A 69 29.31 -12.23 5.96
C LEU A 69 28.50 -13.44 5.47
N SER A 70 27.31 -13.21 4.89
CA SER A 70 26.78 -14.11 3.87
C SER A 70 26.53 -13.33 2.59
N VAL A 71 27.57 -13.29 1.74
CA VAL A 71 27.39 -12.98 0.32
C VAL A 71 26.64 -14.17 -0.28
N LYS A 72 25.31 -14.09 -0.35
CA LYS A 72 24.52 -15.08 -1.10
C LYS A 72 24.73 -14.83 -2.59
N GLN A 73 25.12 -15.90 -3.25
CA GLN A 73 25.75 -15.93 -4.55
C GLN A 73 24.80 -15.51 -5.66
N ARG A 74 25.44 -15.02 -6.72
CA ARG A 74 24.92 -14.57 -8.00
C ARG A 74 23.89 -15.53 -8.61
N LEU A 75 22.93 -14.90 -9.30
CA LEU A 75 22.36 -15.25 -10.61
C LEU A 75 22.57 -16.69 -11.09
N ASN A 76 21.47 -17.36 -11.41
CA ASN A 76 21.44 -18.30 -12.52
C ASN A 76 20.11 -18.15 -13.28
N THR A 77 20.28 -18.03 -14.60
CA THR A 77 19.40 -18.15 -15.77
C THR A 77 17.92 -18.41 -15.57
#